data_AF-G0QS31-F1
#
_entry.id   AF-G0QS31-F1
#
_cell.length_a   1.000
_cell.length_b   1.000
_cell.length_c   1.000
_cell.angle_alpha   90.00
_cell.angle_beta   90.00
_cell.angle_gamma   90.00
#
_symmetry.space_group_name_H-M   'P 1'
#
loop_
_entity.id
_entity.type
_entity.pdbx_description
1 polymer ?
#
loop_
_entity_poly.entity_id
_entity_poly.type
_entity_poly.pdbx_seq_one_letter_code
_entity_poly.pdbx_strand_id
1 'polypeptide(L)'
;MDNINIATQQQAVRIPVASQEGQSTHSYSSEEVHAFSQHINNSLKDDPHLQSLLPIDSESKQLFDAVGNGIILCKLINKACPGTIFTKAINIEKLNIFKIKENLNLAITSAREIGCVIINVHSGNIIDKTEHIILGLLWQIIKVHLLGGLDLKLHPYLIRLKKEDEEAAELLRLSKEELLTRWFNYHLSNAKREKFRILQQIQKMEKLMFIS
;
A
#
# COMPACT_ATOMS: atom_id res chain seq x y z
N MET A 1 -43.37 45.42 20.10
CA MET A 1 -41.97 45.83 20.31
C MET A 1 -41.61 45.27 21.69
N ASP A 2 -40.84 44.19 21.88
CA ASP A 2 -39.84 43.56 21.03
C ASP A 2 -39.65 42.07 21.39
N ASN A 3 -39.26 41.28 20.38
CA ASN A 3 -38.92 39.87 20.47
C ASN A 3 -37.65 39.65 21.32
N ILE A 4 -37.71 38.78 22.31
CA ILE A 4 -36.53 38.21 22.98
C ILE A 4 -36.20 36.90 22.27
N ASN A 5 -35.24 36.96 21.35
CA ASN A 5 -34.67 35.79 20.68
C ASN A 5 -33.38 35.42 21.43
N ILE A 6 -33.40 34.33 22.21
CA ILE A 6 -32.22 33.80 22.90
C ILE A 6 -31.49 32.88 21.90
N ALA A 7 -30.49 33.42 21.23
CA ALA A 7 -29.54 32.63 20.44
C ALA A 7 -28.21 32.56 21.22
N THR A 8 -27.94 31.39 21.78
CA THR A 8 -26.68 31.05 22.46
C THR A 8 -25.55 31.01 21.44
N GLN A 9 -24.68 32.02 21.43
CA GLN A 9 -23.42 32.01 20.67
C GLN A 9 -22.35 31.24 21.44
N GLN A 10 -21.94 30.07 20.94
CA GLN A 10 -20.69 29.43 21.34
C GLN A 10 -19.53 30.22 20.70
N GLN A 11 -18.81 30.99 21.52
CA GLN A 11 -17.57 31.64 21.11
C GLN A 11 -16.44 30.60 21.04
N ALA A 12 -15.94 30.33 19.84
CA ALA A 12 -14.67 29.63 19.65
C ALA A 12 -13.53 30.57 20.05
N VAL A 13 -12.83 30.24 21.14
CA VAL A 13 -11.61 30.92 21.59
C VAL A 13 -10.51 30.68 20.56
N ARG A 14 -10.14 31.72 19.80
CA ARG A 14 -8.98 31.69 18.89
C ARG A 14 -7.72 32.02 19.68
N ILE A 15 -6.85 31.03 19.85
CA ILE A 15 -5.48 31.24 20.33
C ILE A 15 -4.64 31.70 19.12
N PRO A 16 -3.98 32.87 19.15
CA PRO A 16 -3.12 33.29 18.06
C PRO A 16 -1.81 32.49 18.10
N VAL A 17 -1.59 31.64 17.10
CA VAL A 17 -0.28 31.01 16.88
C VAL A 17 0.54 31.96 16.01
N ALA A 18 1.66 32.42 16.56
CA ALA A 18 2.64 33.22 15.85
C ALA A 18 3.18 32.43 14.65
N SER A 19 3.08 33.03 13.46
CA SER A 19 3.68 32.51 12.24
C SER A 19 5.21 32.53 12.37
N GLN A 20 5.83 31.35 12.39
CA GLN A 20 7.25 31.22 12.09
C GLN A 20 7.42 30.81 10.63
N GLU A 21 8.29 31.57 9.97
CA GLU A 21 8.63 31.51 8.57
C GLU A 21 9.22 30.15 8.16
N GLY A 22 8.84 29.67 6.98
CA GLY A 22 9.78 29.02 6.06
C GLY A 22 10.34 27.63 6.40
N GLN A 23 9.50 26.66 6.78
CA GLN A 23 9.83 25.24 6.57
C GLN A 23 8.64 24.55 5.91
N SER A 24 8.83 24.06 4.69
CA SER A 24 7.93 23.10 4.06
C SER A 24 7.98 21.81 4.87
N THR A 25 7.14 21.73 5.89
CA THR A 25 6.88 20.53 6.66
C THR A 25 6.19 19.55 5.72
N HIS A 26 6.97 18.60 5.18
CA HIS A 26 6.43 17.48 4.42
C HIS A 26 5.66 16.57 5.39
N SER A 27 4.38 16.87 5.61
CA SER A 27 3.48 16.05 6.41
C SER A 27 3.26 14.71 5.71
N TYR A 28 3.91 13.66 6.19
CA TYR A 28 3.50 12.29 5.88
C TYR A 28 2.27 11.92 6.72
N SER A 29 1.53 10.91 6.27
CA SER A 29 0.37 10.40 7.00
C SER A 29 0.82 9.34 8.01
N SER A 30 0.41 9.48 9.27
CA SER A 30 0.61 8.46 10.30
C SER A 30 0.02 7.10 9.89
N GLU A 31 -1.04 7.12 9.09
CA GLU A 31 -1.70 5.95 8.54
C GLU A 31 -0.79 5.20 7.55
N GLU A 32 0.04 5.88 6.76
CA GLU A 32 1.01 5.23 5.86
C GLU A 32 2.10 4.51 6.65
N VAL A 33 2.65 5.18 7.67
CA VAL A 33 3.66 4.58 8.56
C VAL A 33 3.09 3.35 9.24
N HIS A 34 1.86 3.45 9.77
CA HIS A 34 1.17 2.34 10.39
C HIS A 34 1.00 1.17 9.40
N ALA A 35 0.40 1.44 8.23
CA ALA A 35 0.11 0.42 7.24
C ALA A 35 1.37 -0.28 6.71
N PHE A 36 2.44 0.48 6.42
CA PHE A 36 3.69 -0.09 5.91
C PHE A 36 4.42 -0.90 6.97
N SER A 37 4.43 -0.44 8.23
CA SER A 37 5.00 -1.20 9.35
C SER A 37 4.28 -2.53 9.55
N GLN A 38 2.94 -2.51 9.55
CA GLN A 38 2.13 -3.73 9.65
C GLN A 38 2.37 -4.68 8.47
N HIS A 39 2.45 -4.15 7.23
CA HIS A 39 2.74 -4.97 6.06
C HIS A 39 4.12 -5.63 6.13
N ILE A 40 5.14 -4.90 6.57
CA ILE A 40 6.50 -5.42 6.77
C ILE A 40 6.50 -6.52 7.84
N ASN A 41 5.90 -6.26 9.01
CA ASN A 41 5.79 -7.22 10.09
C ASN A 41 5.14 -8.52 9.60
N ASN A 42 4.01 -8.43 8.91
CA ASN A 42 3.29 -9.60 8.41
C ASN A 42 4.04 -10.34 7.30
N SER A 43 4.72 -9.62 6.40
CA SER A 43 5.40 -10.20 5.25
C SER A 43 6.74 -10.87 5.61
N LEU A 44 7.41 -10.40 6.67
CA LEU A 44 8.78 -10.77 7.02
C LEU A 44 8.93 -11.39 8.42
N LYS A 45 7.83 -11.62 9.16
CA LYS A 45 7.85 -12.19 10.54
C LYS A 45 8.70 -13.45 10.72
N ASP A 46 8.79 -14.29 9.69
CA ASP A 46 9.46 -15.59 9.76
C ASP A 46 10.94 -15.53 9.28
N ASP A 47 11.48 -14.34 8.92
CA ASP A 47 12.90 -14.24 8.50
C ASP A 47 13.83 -14.25 9.73
N PRO A 48 14.74 -15.24 9.84
CA PRO A 48 15.61 -15.38 10.99
C PRO A 48 16.59 -14.21 11.18
N HIS A 49 16.92 -13.48 10.12
CA HIS A 49 17.85 -12.35 10.18
C HIS A 49 17.19 -11.04 10.62
N LEU A 50 15.87 -11.02 10.74
CA LEU A 50 15.09 -9.82 11.06
C LEU A 50 14.50 -9.86 12.48
N GLN A 51 14.80 -10.89 13.28
CA GLN A 51 14.27 -11.03 14.64
C GLN A 51 14.61 -9.86 15.57
N SER A 52 15.75 -9.18 15.34
CA SER A 52 16.15 -7.99 16.11
C SER A 52 15.55 -6.68 15.58
N LEU A 53 14.97 -6.69 14.38
CA LEU A 53 14.40 -5.52 13.71
C LEU A 53 12.86 -5.56 13.67
N LEU A 54 12.26 -6.72 13.92
CA LEU A 54 10.81 -6.94 13.91
C LEU A 54 10.32 -7.41 15.30
N PRO A 55 9.09 -7.05 15.69
CA PRO A 55 8.15 -6.20 14.95
C PRO A 55 8.54 -4.72 15.03
N ILE A 56 8.27 -3.98 13.96
CA ILE A 56 8.30 -2.52 13.93
C ILE A 56 7.03 -2.02 14.63
N ASP A 57 7.19 -1.15 15.61
CA ASP A 57 6.08 -0.42 16.22
C ASP A 57 5.42 0.51 15.18
N SER A 58 4.14 0.24 14.90
CA SER A 58 3.37 0.95 13.87
C SER A 58 2.91 2.34 14.29
N GLU A 59 3.02 2.70 15.56
CA GLU A 59 2.60 4.00 16.09
C GLU A 59 3.78 4.99 16.23
N SER A 60 5.00 4.57 15.90
CA SER A 60 6.19 5.39 16.06
C SER A 60 7.02 5.53 14.79
N LYS A 61 8.05 6.39 14.87
CA LYS A 61 9.02 6.62 13.79
C LYS A 61 10.04 5.47 13.62
N GLN A 62 9.86 4.36 14.32
CA GLN A 62 10.79 3.22 14.29
C GLN A 62 10.97 2.63 12.88
N LEU A 63 9.95 2.77 12.01
CA LEU A 63 10.02 2.35 10.60
C LEU A 63 11.26 2.88 9.89
N PHE A 64 11.57 4.17 10.05
CA PHE A 64 12.68 4.83 9.35
C PHE A 64 14.04 4.32 9.83
N ASP A 65 14.14 3.99 11.12
CA ASP A 65 15.33 3.40 11.72
C ASP A 65 15.53 1.96 11.25
N ALA A 66 14.46 1.18 11.24
CA ALA A 66 14.46 -0.24 10.91
C ALA A 66 14.91 -0.48 9.45
N VAL A 67 14.51 0.39 8.52
CA VAL A 67 14.90 0.28 7.10
C VAL A 67 16.27 0.90 6.80
N GLY A 68 16.83 1.71 7.70
CA GLY A 68 18.04 2.50 7.49
C GLY A 68 19.30 1.68 7.17
N ASN A 69 19.33 0.41 7.56
CA ASN A 69 20.44 -0.51 7.26
C ASN A 69 20.31 -1.27 5.92
N GLY A 70 19.18 -1.09 5.22
CA GLY A 70 18.87 -1.67 3.91
C GLY A 70 18.46 -3.15 3.91
N ILE A 71 18.56 -3.88 5.03
CA ILE A 71 18.24 -5.31 5.07
C ILE A 71 16.75 -5.54 4.79
N ILE A 72 15.87 -4.81 5.49
CA ILE A 72 14.42 -4.93 5.32
C ILE A 72 14.03 -4.64 3.87
N LEU A 73 14.59 -3.60 3.25
CA LEU A 73 14.30 -3.25 1.85
C LEU A 73 14.68 -4.39 0.90
N CYS A 74 15.90 -4.95 1.04
CA CYS A 74 16.33 -6.08 0.22
C CYS A 74 15.41 -7.31 0.40
N LYS A 75 15.05 -7.62 1.64
CA LYS A 75 14.17 -8.77 1.93
C LYS A 75 12.76 -8.56 1.42
N LEU A 76 12.23 -7.35 1.53
CA LEU A 76 10.92 -6.98 1.03
C LEU A 76 10.86 -7.05 -0.50
N ILE A 77 11.91 -6.63 -1.20
CA ILE A 77 12.05 -6.81 -2.66
C ILE A 77 11.97 -8.30 -3.04
N ASN A 78 12.69 -9.17 -2.33
CA ASN A 78 12.61 -10.62 -2.56
C ASN A 78 11.24 -11.22 -2.20
N LYS A 79 10.48 -10.61 -1.30
CA LYS A 79 9.07 -11.00 -1.09
C LYS A 79 8.17 -10.55 -2.24
N ALA A 80 8.41 -9.34 -2.77
CA ALA A 80 7.65 -8.81 -3.89
C ALA A 80 7.93 -9.58 -5.19
N CYS A 81 9.19 -9.94 -5.44
CA CYS A 81 9.63 -10.71 -6.59
C CYS A 81 10.73 -11.69 -6.15
N PRO A 82 10.39 -12.98 -5.94
CA PRO A 82 11.36 -13.97 -5.49
C PRO A 82 12.55 -14.13 -6.44
N GLY A 83 13.76 -14.09 -5.88
CA GLY A 83 15.00 -14.33 -6.63
C GLY A 83 15.64 -13.07 -7.24
N THR A 84 15.06 -11.88 -7.06
CA THR A 84 15.66 -10.62 -7.53
C THR A 84 17.02 -10.35 -6.88
N ILE A 85 17.12 -10.47 -5.56
CA ILE A 85 18.35 -10.23 -4.82
C ILE A 85 18.90 -11.56 -4.34
N PHE A 86 20.15 -11.86 -4.69
CA PHE A 86 20.83 -13.01 -4.12
C PHE A 86 21.04 -12.79 -2.61
N THR A 87 20.45 -13.63 -1.77
CA THR A 87 20.38 -13.42 -0.32
C THR A 87 21.74 -13.32 0.36
N LYS A 88 22.78 -13.97 -0.19
CA LYS A 88 24.15 -13.88 0.33
C LYS A 88 24.86 -12.55 -0.01
N ALA A 89 24.34 -11.77 -0.95
CA ALA A 89 24.87 -10.45 -1.27
C ALA A 89 24.42 -9.39 -0.25
N ILE A 90 23.44 -9.69 0.60
CA ILE A 90 22.97 -8.80 1.66
C ILE A 90 23.95 -8.89 2.83
N ASN A 91 24.54 -7.76 3.22
CA ASN A 91 25.33 -7.67 4.43
C ASN A 91 24.41 -7.73 5.66
N ILE A 92 24.60 -8.69 6.55
CA ILE A 92 23.74 -8.89 7.74
C ILE A 92 24.51 -8.62 9.04
N GLU A 93 25.74 -9.09 9.13
CA GLU A 93 26.55 -9.01 10.34
C GLU A 93 27.57 -7.87 10.32
N LYS A 94 27.86 -7.32 11.50
CA LYS A 94 28.89 -6.29 11.75
C LYS A 94 28.78 -5.16 10.72
N LEU A 95 27.61 -4.51 10.70
CA LEU A 95 27.30 -3.44 9.77
C LEU A 95 28.10 -2.19 10.13
N ASN A 96 28.85 -1.71 9.16
CA ASN A 96 29.45 -0.38 9.18
C ASN A 96 28.78 0.48 8.10
N ILE A 97 29.11 1.77 8.06
CA ILE A 97 28.48 2.70 7.11
C ILE A 97 28.67 2.31 5.64
N PHE A 98 29.79 1.64 5.30
CA PHE A 98 30.04 1.17 3.94
C PHE A 98 29.11 0.02 3.56
N LYS A 99 29.00 -1.00 4.42
CA LYS A 99 28.09 -2.13 4.22
C LYS A 99 26.62 -1.71 4.17
N ILE A 100 26.24 -0.72 4.99
CA ILE A 100 24.89 -0.13 4.94
C ILE A 100 24.64 0.51 3.58
N LYS A 101 25.60 1.31 3.07
CA LYS A 101 25.49 1.91 1.74
C LYS A 101 25.42 0.84 0.63
N GLU A 102 26.19 -0.24 0.74
CA GLU A 102 26.12 -1.37 -0.20
C GLU A 102 24.72 -2.01 -0.21
N ASN A 103 24.16 -2.33 0.97
CA ASN A 103 22.81 -2.87 1.08
C ASN A 103 21.75 -1.94 0.47
N LEU A 104 21.84 -0.63 0.77
CA LEU A 104 20.87 0.35 0.27
C LEU A 104 20.98 0.53 -1.25
N ASN A 105 22.19 0.60 -1.79
CA ASN A 105 22.39 0.70 -3.23
C ASN A 105 21.91 -0.57 -3.95
N LEU A 106 22.13 -1.74 -3.36
CA LEU A 106 21.59 -3.02 -3.84
C LEU A 106 20.06 -2.98 -3.87
N ALA A 107 19.42 -2.59 -2.76
CA ALA A 107 17.96 -2.44 -2.69
C ALA A 107 17.42 -1.45 -3.74
N ILE A 108 18.02 -0.27 -3.87
CA ILE A 108 17.59 0.76 -4.83
C ILE A 108 17.70 0.25 -6.28
N THR A 109 18.78 -0.45 -6.61
CA THR A 109 19.01 -0.98 -7.97
C THR A 109 18.03 -2.10 -8.28
N SER A 110 17.86 -3.04 -7.36
CA SER A 110 16.91 -4.15 -7.51
C SER A 110 15.45 -3.71 -7.48
N ALA A 111 15.10 -2.64 -6.75
CA ALA A 111 13.77 -2.04 -6.82
C ALA A 111 13.46 -1.55 -8.25
N ARG A 112 14.44 -0.97 -8.94
CA ARG A 112 14.30 -0.56 -10.34
C ARG A 112 14.06 -1.76 -11.25
N GLU A 113 14.76 -2.88 -11.03
CA GLU A 113 14.63 -4.11 -11.82
C GLU A 113 13.23 -4.74 -11.72
N ILE A 114 12.55 -4.60 -10.57
CA ILE A 114 11.17 -5.08 -10.40
C ILE A 114 10.10 -4.08 -10.87
N GLY A 115 10.50 -2.99 -11.50
CA GLY A 115 9.60 -2.00 -12.10
C GLY A 115 9.25 -0.80 -11.22
N CYS A 116 9.94 -0.57 -10.11
CA CYS A 116 9.78 0.67 -9.36
C CYS A 116 10.40 1.86 -10.11
N VAL A 117 9.71 3.00 -10.11
CA VAL A 117 10.18 4.26 -10.67
C VAL A 117 11.04 4.98 -9.62
N ILE A 118 12.35 4.81 -9.76
CA ILE A 118 13.35 5.37 -8.85
C ILE A 118 13.99 6.61 -9.47
N ILE A 119 13.55 7.79 -9.04
CA ILE A 119 14.07 9.09 -9.48
C ILE A 119 14.64 9.82 -8.26
N ASN A 120 15.91 10.23 -8.34
CA ASN A 120 16.61 10.99 -7.28
C ASN A 120 16.59 10.33 -5.88
N VAL A 121 16.50 9.00 -5.82
CA VAL A 121 16.62 8.24 -4.56
C VAL A 121 18.05 7.75 -4.40
N HIS A 122 18.69 8.16 -3.32
CA HIS A 122 20.06 7.77 -2.99
C HIS A 122 20.13 7.12 -1.61
N SER A 123 21.15 6.29 -1.38
CA SER A 123 21.39 5.66 -0.08
C SER A 123 21.55 6.70 1.06
N GLY A 124 22.11 7.87 0.76
CA GLY A 124 22.19 8.98 1.71
C GLY A 124 20.82 9.41 2.24
N ASN A 125 19.81 9.53 1.37
CA ASN A 125 18.46 9.92 1.80
C ASN A 125 17.87 8.94 2.81
N ILE A 126 18.18 7.65 2.67
CA ILE A 126 17.67 6.60 3.57
C ILE A 126 18.46 6.58 4.88
N ILE A 127 19.78 6.77 4.83
CA ILE A 127 20.64 6.90 6.01
C ILE A 127 20.24 8.11 6.85
N ASP A 128 19.95 9.23 6.19
CA ASP A 128 19.50 10.48 6.81
C ASP A 128 18.01 10.45 7.20
N LYS A 129 17.34 9.30 7.02
CA LYS A 129 15.94 9.06 7.39
C LYS A 129 14.98 10.08 6.76
N THR A 130 15.20 10.39 5.47
CA THR A 130 14.33 11.28 4.71
C THR A 130 12.97 10.60 4.51
N GLU A 131 12.01 10.93 5.39
CA GLU A 131 10.76 10.20 5.59
C GLU A 131 9.98 10.00 4.28
N HIS A 132 9.74 11.07 3.52
CA HIS A 132 8.97 11.01 2.25
C HIS A 132 9.63 10.15 1.17
N ILE A 133 10.96 10.10 1.11
CA ILE A 133 11.69 9.25 0.15
C ILE A 133 11.55 7.79 0.56
N ILE A 134 11.68 7.49 1.85
CA ILE A 134 11.53 6.14 2.39
C ILE A 134 10.10 5.62 2.15
N LEU A 135 9.09 6.42 2.49
CA LEU A 135 7.68 6.04 2.29
C LEU A 135 7.36 5.84 0.82
N GLY A 136 7.83 6.73 -0.07
CA GLY A 136 7.65 6.58 -1.50
C GLY A 136 8.30 5.31 -2.07
N LEU A 137 9.48 4.94 -1.59
CA LEU A 137 10.15 3.69 -1.98
C LEU A 137 9.41 2.46 -1.46
N LEU A 138 9.03 2.46 -0.19
CA LEU A 138 8.27 1.37 0.43
C LEU A 138 6.94 1.14 -0.28
N TRP A 139 6.19 2.20 -0.53
CA TRP A 139 4.92 2.12 -1.27
C TRP A 139 5.10 1.39 -2.61
N GLN A 140 6.10 1.77 -3.40
CA GLN A 140 6.32 1.15 -4.70
C GLN A 140 6.66 -0.35 -4.59
N ILE A 141 7.51 -0.73 -3.64
CA ILE A 141 7.87 -2.15 -3.42
C ILE A 141 6.63 -2.94 -2.92
N ILE A 142 5.89 -2.40 -1.97
CA ILE A 142 4.66 -3.00 -1.43
C ILE A 142 3.61 -3.16 -2.52
N LYS A 143 3.44 -2.14 -3.37
CA LYS A 143 2.53 -2.17 -4.52
C LYS A 143 2.90 -3.31 -5.48
N VAL A 144 4.18 -3.50 -5.80
CA VAL A 144 4.63 -4.65 -6.62
C VAL A 144 4.29 -5.98 -5.94
N HIS A 145 4.51 -6.11 -4.63
CA HIS A 145 4.17 -7.33 -3.89
C HIS A 145 2.66 -7.63 -3.93
N LEU A 146 1.81 -6.65 -3.63
CA LEU A 146 0.36 -6.81 -3.59
C LEU A 146 -0.23 -7.14 -4.97
N LEU A 147 0.24 -6.45 -6.01
CA LEU A 147 -0.19 -6.70 -7.38
C LEU A 147 0.48 -7.96 -7.98
N GLY A 148 1.52 -8.49 -7.34
CA GLY A 148 2.17 -9.77 -7.67
C GLY A 148 1.19 -10.92 -7.82
N GLY A 149 0.19 -10.99 -6.93
CA GLY A 149 -0.84 -12.03 -6.95
C GLY A 149 -1.86 -11.90 -8.08
N LEU A 150 -1.94 -10.76 -8.77
CA LEU A 150 -2.89 -10.55 -9.88
C LEU A 150 -2.28 -11.03 -11.21
N ASP A 151 -1.97 -12.32 -11.30
CA ASP A 151 -1.50 -12.96 -12.53
C ASP A 151 -2.54 -13.99 -13.02
N LEU A 152 -3.04 -13.79 -14.26
CA LEU A 152 -3.94 -14.71 -14.95
C LEU A 152 -3.36 -16.14 -15.08
N LYS A 153 -2.03 -16.29 -15.11
CA LYS A 153 -1.36 -17.59 -15.11
C LYS A 153 -1.50 -18.32 -13.78
N LEU A 154 -1.41 -17.57 -12.67
CA LEU A 154 -1.61 -18.11 -11.31
C LEU A 154 -3.09 -18.33 -11.01
N HIS A 155 -3.96 -17.53 -11.63
CA HIS A 155 -5.39 -17.49 -11.35
C HIS A 155 -6.23 -17.52 -12.63
N PRO A 156 -6.44 -18.72 -13.24
CA PRO A 156 -7.21 -18.87 -14.48
C PRO A 156 -8.64 -18.35 -14.39
N TYR A 157 -9.23 -18.30 -13.18
CA TYR A 157 -10.58 -17.76 -12.95
C TYR A 157 -10.70 -16.27 -13.33
N LEU A 158 -9.59 -15.53 -13.40
CA LEU A 158 -9.59 -14.12 -13.82
C LEU A 158 -10.06 -13.96 -15.28
N ILE A 159 -10.07 -15.02 -16.09
CA ILE A 159 -10.68 -15.01 -17.43
C ILE A 159 -12.17 -14.60 -17.40
N ARG A 160 -12.86 -14.79 -16.28
CA ARG A 160 -14.26 -14.37 -16.10
C ARG A 160 -14.46 -12.85 -16.11
N LEU A 161 -13.38 -12.10 -15.97
CA LEU A 161 -13.39 -10.64 -16.09
C LEU A 161 -13.54 -10.19 -17.55
N LYS A 162 -13.38 -11.08 -18.52
CA LYS A 162 -13.58 -10.82 -19.95
C LYS A 162 -14.98 -10.24 -20.20
N LYS A 163 -15.06 -9.18 -21.01
CA LYS A 163 -16.32 -8.58 -21.48
C LYS A 163 -16.88 -9.42 -22.63
N GLU A 164 -18.17 -9.28 -22.92
CA GLU A 164 -18.81 -10.02 -24.02
C GLU A 164 -18.18 -9.66 -25.38
N ASP A 165 -17.75 -8.41 -25.55
CA ASP A 165 -17.24 -7.86 -26.81
C ASP A 165 -15.71 -7.79 -26.92
N GLU A 166 -14.94 -8.44 -26.04
CA GLU A 166 -13.46 -8.42 -26.09
C GLU A 166 -12.88 -9.81 -26.32
N GLU A 167 -11.68 -9.91 -26.89
CA GLU A 167 -10.96 -11.18 -26.98
C GLU A 167 -10.15 -11.49 -25.71
N ALA A 168 -9.94 -12.78 -25.41
CA ALA A 168 -9.15 -13.19 -24.23
C ALA A 168 -7.72 -12.62 -24.24
N ALA A 169 -7.16 -12.40 -25.42
CA ALA A 169 -5.84 -11.79 -25.60
C ALA A 169 -5.79 -10.32 -25.16
N GLU A 170 -6.90 -9.59 -25.21
CA GLU A 170 -6.97 -8.20 -24.75
C GLU A 170 -6.94 -8.13 -23.23
N LEU A 171 -7.63 -9.04 -22.55
CA LEU A 171 -7.59 -9.15 -21.09
C LEU A 171 -6.16 -9.44 -20.59
N LEU A 172 -5.39 -10.26 -21.31
CA LEU A 172 -3.99 -10.59 -21.00
C LEU A 172 -3.03 -9.41 -21.19
N ARG A 173 -3.43 -8.37 -21.92
CA ARG A 173 -2.61 -7.16 -22.15
C ARG A 173 -2.83 -6.08 -21.09
N LEU A 174 -3.82 -6.22 -20.23
CA LEU A 174 -4.09 -5.25 -19.18
C LEU A 174 -2.93 -5.20 -18.18
N SER A 175 -2.63 -3.99 -17.71
CA SER A 175 -1.79 -3.80 -16.53
C SER A 175 -2.46 -4.41 -15.29
N LYS A 176 -1.67 -4.65 -14.24
CA LYS A 176 -2.17 -5.24 -13.00
C LYS A 176 -3.21 -4.33 -12.33
N GLU A 177 -3.05 -3.03 -12.43
CA GLU A 177 -3.97 -2.01 -11.91
C GLU A 177 -5.29 -1.97 -12.67
N GLU A 178 -5.24 -2.07 -14.00
CA GLU A 178 -6.44 -2.17 -14.83
C GLU A 178 -7.19 -3.47 -14.53
N LEU A 179 -6.46 -4.58 -14.40
CA LEU A 179 -7.01 -5.88 -14.04
C LEU A 179 -7.66 -5.85 -12.64
N LEU A 180 -7.02 -5.18 -11.66
CA LEU A 180 -7.57 -4.98 -10.32
C LEU A 180 -8.87 -4.17 -10.37
N THR A 181 -8.86 -3.04 -11.08
CA THR A 181 -10.04 -2.18 -11.26
C THR A 181 -11.20 -2.97 -11.87
N ARG A 182 -10.88 -3.80 -12.85
CA ARG A 182 -11.85 -4.65 -13.53
C ARG A 182 -12.39 -5.75 -12.63
N TRP A 183 -11.54 -6.40 -11.84
CA TRP A 183 -11.92 -7.38 -10.84
C TRP A 183 -12.87 -6.78 -9.80
N PHE A 184 -12.54 -5.60 -9.30
CA PHE A 184 -13.35 -4.88 -8.32
C PHE A 184 -14.73 -4.52 -8.89
N ASN A 185 -14.77 -3.95 -10.09
CA ASN A 185 -16.01 -3.58 -10.76
C ASN A 185 -16.91 -4.79 -11.10
N TYR A 186 -16.31 -5.94 -11.43
CA TYR A 186 -17.03 -7.18 -11.67
C TYR A 186 -17.80 -7.63 -10.42
N HIS A 187 -17.15 -7.63 -9.25
CA HIS A 187 -17.81 -8.02 -7.99
C HIS A 187 -18.85 -7.02 -7.52
N LEU A 188 -18.58 -5.71 -7.66
CA LEU A 188 -19.58 -4.67 -7.39
C LEU A 188 -20.84 -4.84 -8.24
N SER A 189 -20.66 -5.15 -9.52
CA SER A 189 -21.78 -5.36 -10.44
C SER A 189 -22.54 -6.65 -10.11
N ASN A 190 -21.85 -7.72 -9.72
CA ASN A 190 -22.48 -8.95 -9.26
C ASN A 190 -23.30 -8.74 -7.99
N ALA A 191 -22.75 -8.05 -6.99
CA ALA A 191 -23.48 -7.76 -5.75
C ALA A 191 -24.74 -6.91 -6.02
N LYS A 192 -24.66 -5.90 -6.90
CA LYS A 192 -25.83 -5.12 -7.33
C LYS A 192 -26.87 -6.00 -8.03
N ARG A 193 -26.44 -6.87 -8.96
CA ARG A 193 -27.32 -7.81 -9.68
C ARG A 193 -28.01 -8.79 -8.73
N GLU A 194 -27.30 -9.31 -7.75
CA GLU A 194 -27.86 -10.22 -6.75
C GLU A 194 -28.93 -9.54 -5.89
N LYS A 195 -28.65 -8.32 -5.40
CA LYS A 195 -29.63 -7.51 -4.67
C LYS A 195 -30.89 -7.27 -5.50
N PHE A 196 -30.73 -6.94 -6.79
CA PHE A 196 -31.86 -6.74 -7.69
C PHE A 196 -32.67 -8.03 -7.93
N ARG A 197 -32.00 -9.18 -8.09
CA ARG A 197 -32.67 -10.49 -8.28
C ARG A 197 -33.51 -10.87 -7.06
N ILE A 198 -33.00 -10.63 -5.85
CA ILE A 198 -33.74 -10.89 -4.59
C ILE A 198 -34.98 -9.98 -4.51
N LEU A 199 -34.85 -8.69 -4.84
CA LEU A 199 -35.98 -7.76 -4.85
C LEU A 199 -37.08 -8.17 -5.86
N GLN A 200 -36.69 -8.62 -7.06
CA GLN A 200 -37.66 -9.14 -8.04
C GLN A 200 -38.37 -10.40 -7.55
N GLN A 201 -37.66 -11.30 -6.86
CA GLN A 201 -38.27 -12.50 -6.27
C GLN A 201 -39.24 -12.15 -5.16
N ILE A 202 -38.92 -11.19 -4.27
CA ILE A 202 -39.81 -10.70 -3.22
C ILE A 202 -41.08 -10.08 -3.84
N GLN A 203 -40.95 -9.19 -4.82
CA GLN A 203 -42.10 -8.59 -5.52
C GLN A 203 -42.98 -9.63 -6.21
N LYS A 204 -42.36 -10.69 -6.77
CA LYS A 204 -43.10 -11.80 -7.38
C LYS A 204 -43.84 -12.63 -6.33
N MET A 205 -43.23 -12.90 -5.17
CA MET A 205 -43.87 -13.60 -4.07
C MET A 205 -45.02 -12.79 -3.45
N GLU A 206 -44.85 -11.48 -3.27
CA GLU A 206 -45.93 -10.58 -2.83
C GLU A 206 -47.12 -10.66 -3.79
N LYS A 207 -46.89 -10.49 -5.10
CA LYS A 207 -47.98 -10.62 -6.09
C LYS A 207 -48.68 -11.97 -6.04
N LEU A 208 -47.97 -13.07 -5.76
CA LEU A 208 -48.57 -14.40 -5.63
C LEU A 208 -49.39 -14.54 -4.33
N MET A 209 -48.98 -13.90 -3.24
CA MET A 209 -49.73 -13.90 -1.97
C MET A 209 -50.99 -13.01 -2.01
N PHE A 210 -51.04 -11.98 -2.85
CA PHE A 210 -52.22 -11.11 -2.99
C PHE A 210 -53.26 -11.61 -4.02
N ILE A 211 -52.99 -12.72 -4.71
CA ILE A 211 -53.88 -13.32 -5.73
C ILE A 211 -54.54 -14.63 -5.21
N SER A 212 -54.15 -15.13 -4.03
CA SER A 212 -54.79 -16.23 -3.30
C SER A 212 -55.75 -15.72 -2.24
#